data_AF-A0A965LU37-F1
#
_entry.id   AF-A0A965LU37-F1
#
_cell.length_a   1.000
_cell.length_b   1.000
_cell.length_c   1.000
_cell.angle_alpha   90.00
_cell.angle_beta   90.00
_cell.angle_gamma   90.00
#
_symmetry.space_group_name_H-M   'P 1'
#
loop_
_entity.id
_entity.type
_entity.pdbx_description
1 polymer ?
#
loop_
_entity_poly.entity_id
_entity_poly.type
_entity_poly.pdbx_seq_one_letter_code
_entity_poly.pdbx_strand_id
1 'polypeptide(L)'
;MSSHPRRRLSASNLAPVASSLISHITGGGIAANLARVLPKNTTLDVDRSTWRPADVFQVLTSWANLDLTQVESTWNLGLGFAVSVKADKTQEIQQQLNSTGINTWQLGLVESTDCSLEGYIQGPKGVEGGAVRLGRNAHSGRFVLYYR
;
A
#
# COMPACT_ATOMS: atom_id res chain seq x y z
N MET A 1 16.20 28.24 -36.71
CA MET A 1 15.99 26.82 -36.38
C MET A 1 16.75 26.53 -35.10
N SER A 2 16.07 26.55 -33.95
CA SER A 2 16.70 26.38 -32.63
C SER A 2 16.48 24.95 -32.14
N SER A 3 17.56 24.17 -32.07
CA SER A 3 17.56 22.79 -31.58
C SER A 3 17.61 22.79 -30.05
N HIS A 4 16.50 22.42 -29.41
CA HIS A 4 16.46 22.10 -27.98
C HIS A 4 17.31 20.85 -27.68
N PRO A 5 18.27 20.88 -26.75
CA PRO A 5 19.00 19.68 -26.35
C PRO A 5 18.10 18.82 -25.44
N ARG A 6 17.76 17.61 -25.91
CA ARG A 6 17.15 16.58 -25.04
C ARG A 6 18.22 16.09 -24.05
N ARG A 7 18.12 16.54 -22.79
CA ARG A 7 18.92 16.01 -21.68
C ARG A 7 18.53 14.54 -21.46
N ARG A 8 19.38 13.63 -21.94
CA ARG A 8 19.30 12.20 -21.62
C ARG A 8 19.77 12.03 -20.17
N LEU A 9 18.89 11.65 -19.26
CA LEU A 9 19.26 11.26 -17.90
C LEU A 9 20.12 9.99 -17.99
N SER A 10 21.39 10.06 -17.60
CA SER A 10 22.27 8.89 -17.51
C SER A 10 21.99 8.14 -16.21
N ALA A 11 21.74 6.84 -16.32
CA ALA A 11 21.39 5.94 -15.22
C ALA A 11 22.59 5.56 -14.33
N SER A 12 23.48 6.49 -13.98
CA SER A 12 24.81 6.16 -13.48
C SER A 12 25.24 6.84 -12.18
N ASN A 13 24.30 7.29 -11.34
CA ASN A 13 24.60 7.68 -9.94
C ASN A 13 23.40 7.51 -9.00
N LEU A 14 22.67 6.41 -9.14
CA LEU A 14 21.71 5.96 -8.14
C LEU A 14 22.39 4.86 -7.31
N ALA A 15 22.79 5.19 -6.08
CA ALA A 15 22.99 4.16 -5.05
C ALA A 15 21.72 3.28 -5.00
N PRO A 16 21.80 1.98 -4.68
CA PRO A 16 20.67 1.08 -4.81
C PRO A 16 19.52 1.51 -3.88
N VAL A 17 18.54 2.22 -4.43
CA VAL A 17 17.17 2.20 -3.93
C VAL A 17 16.58 0.88 -4.41
N ALA A 18 17.05 -0.23 -3.84
CA ALA A 18 16.62 -1.56 -4.24
C ALA A 18 15.17 -1.80 -3.79
N SER A 19 14.28 -1.84 -4.79
CA SER A 19 12.88 -2.29 -4.82
C SER A 19 11.85 -1.58 -3.93
N SER A 20 11.39 -0.40 -4.36
CA SER A 20 10.06 0.07 -3.96
C SER A 20 8.98 -0.78 -4.63
N LEU A 21 8.21 -1.51 -3.83
CA LEU A 21 7.04 -2.26 -4.30
C LEU A 21 5.87 -1.30 -4.45
N ILE A 22 5.10 -1.44 -5.53
CA ILE A 22 3.92 -0.63 -5.79
C ILE A 22 2.74 -1.57 -6.02
N SER A 23 1.63 -1.35 -5.32
CA SER A 23 0.39 -2.10 -5.50
C SER A 23 -0.75 -1.16 -5.85
N HIS A 24 -1.33 -1.33 -7.05
CA HIS A 24 -2.60 -0.70 -7.42
C HIS A 24 -3.76 -1.56 -6.88
N ILE A 25 -4.60 -0.96 -6.06
CA ILE A 25 -5.64 -1.63 -5.28
C ILE A 25 -6.95 -1.44 -6.02
N THR A 26 -7.39 -2.54 -6.62
CA THR A 26 -8.54 -2.60 -7.51
C THR A 26 -9.50 -3.68 -7.02
N GLY A 27 -10.21 -4.35 -7.93
CA GLY A 27 -11.08 -5.48 -7.58
C GLY A 27 -10.31 -6.61 -6.89
N GLY A 28 -10.96 -7.23 -5.89
CA GLY A 28 -10.40 -8.31 -5.08
C GLY A 28 -9.81 -7.85 -3.75
N GLY A 29 -9.98 -6.58 -3.39
CA GLY A 29 -9.75 -6.09 -2.04
C GLY A 29 -8.31 -5.69 -1.70
N ILE A 30 -8.15 -5.07 -0.54
CA ILE A 30 -6.90 -4.43 -0.11
C ILE A 30 -5.80 -5.48 0.11
N ALA A 31 -6.05 -6.46 0.98
CA ALA A 31 -5.06 -7.46 1.35
C ALA A 31 -4.57 -8.28 0.15
N ALA A 32 -5.48 -8.70 -0.73
CA ALA A 32 -5.12 -9.52 -1.87
C ALA A 32 -4.24 -8.77 -2.87
N ASN A 33 -4.46 -7.47 -3.10
CA ASN A 33 -3.62 -6.69 -4.00
C ASN A 33 -2.23 -6.41 -3.39
N LEU A 34 -2.17 -6.18 -2.07
CA LEU A 34 -0.90 -5.99 -1.36
C LEU A 34 -0.08 -7.28 -1.28
N ALA A 35 -0.69 -8.42 -0.93
CA ALA A 35 0.00 -9.69 -0.79
C ALA A 35 0.73 -10.14 -2.08
N ARG A 36 0.20 -9.82 -3.27
CA ARG A 36 0.82 -10.16 -4.56
C ARG A 36 2.17 -9.48 -4.80
N VAL A 37 2.35 -8.30 -4.25
CA VAL A 37 3.58 -7.52 -4.50
C VAL A 37 4.60 -7.69 -3.40
N LEU A 38 4.19 -8.15 -2.21
CA LEU A 38 5.11 -8.38 -1.10
C LEU A 38 6.05 -9.54 -1.40
N PRO A 39 7.32 -9.49 -0.95
CA PRO A 39 8.23 -10.61 -1.05
C PRO A 39 7.70 -11.81 -0.26
N LYS A 40 8.04 -13.02 -0.72
CA LYS A 40 7.74 -14.24 0.03
C LYS A 40 8.31 -14.16 1.45
N ASN A 41 7.63 -14.81 2.40
CA ASN A 41 8.01 -14.84 3.82
C ASN A 41 8.07 -13.45 4.47
N THR A 42 7.27 -12.51 3.97
CA THR A 42 7.04 -11.22 4.63
C THR A 42 5.56 -11.02 4.88
N THR A 43 5.26 -10.30 5.95
CA THR A 43 3.91 -9.99 6.39
C THR A 43 3.71 -8.49 6.42
N LEU A 44 2.47 -8.03 6.20
CA LEU A 44 2.07 -6.65 6.40
C LEU A 44 0.78 -6.60 7.23
N ASP A 45 0.86 -5.94 8.38
CA ASP A 45 -0.30 -5.53 9.15
C ASP A 45 -0.72 -4.12 8.70
N VAL A 46 -1.90 -4.03 8.09
CA VAL A 46 -2.53 -2.78 7.69
C VAL A 46 -3.39 -2.26 8.83
N ASP A 47 -3.11 -1.05 9.31
CA ASP A 47 -3.92 -0.41 10.34
C ASP A 47 -5.08 0.38 9.74
N ARG A 48 -6.30 -0.16 9.91
CA ARG A 48 -7.54 0.47 9.43
C ARG A 48 -7.79 1.84 10.04
N SER A 49 -7.22 2.14 11.20
CA SER A 49 -7.43 3.43 11.88
C SER A 49 -6.74 4.60 11.14
N THR A 50 -5.82 4.30 10.24
CA THR A 50 -5.00 5.30 9.54
C THR A 50 -5.73 6.03 8.43
N TRP A 51 -6.91 5.55 7.99
CA TRP A 51 -7.75 6.27 7.06
C TRP A 51 -9.24 6.05 7.32
N ARG A 52 -10.05 6.96 6.80
CA ARG A 52 -11.51 6.84 6.77
C ARG A 52 -11.97 6.67 5.33
N PRO A 53 -12.67 5.57 4.99
CA PRO A 53 -13.28 5.44 3.68
C PRO A 53 -14.28 6.58 3.41
N ALA A 54 -14.32 7.04 2.16
CA ALA A 54 -15.28 8.07 1.73
C ALA A 54 -16.72 7.66 2.03
N ASP A 55 -17.59 8.64 2.33
CA ASP A 55 -18.95 8.39 2.81
C ASP A 55 -19.80 7.56 1.82
N VAL A 56 -19.49 7.63 0.52
CA VAL A 56 -20.14 6.78 -0.51
C VAL A 56 -20.05 5.29 -0.16
N PHE A 57 -18.93 4.82 0.39
CA PHE A 57 -18.78 3.42 0.78
C PHE A 57 -19.72 3.09 1.94
N GLN A 58 -19.86 3.98 2.92
CA GLN A 58 -20.76 3.78 4.07
C GLN A 58 -22.23 3.74 3.62
N VAL A 59 -22.62 4.61 2.68
CA VAL A 59 -23.97 4.60 2.10
C VAL A 59 -24.23 3.28 1.37
N LEU A 60 -23.30 2.84 0.52
CA LEU A 60 -23.46 1.61 -0.24
C LEU A 60 -23.51 0.36 0.64
N THR A 61 -22.68 0.27 1.68
CA THR A 61 -22.73 -0.86 2.62
C THR A 61 -24.02 -0.83 3.46
N SER A 62 -24.50 0.35 3.85
CA SER A 62 -25.78 0.51 4.54
C SER A 62 -26.95 -0.02 3.71
N TRP A 63 -27.02 0.31 2.41
CA TRP A 63 -28.05 -0.22 1.51
C TRP A 63 -27.97 -1.74 1.35
N ALA A 64 -26.77 -2.30 1.42
CA ALA A 64 -26.55 -3.74 1.35
C ALA A 64 -26.72 -4.47 2.70
N ASN A 65 -26.99 -3.74 3.80
CA ASN A 65 -26.95 -4.26 5.16
C ASN A 65 -25.63 -4.97 5.50
N LEU A 66 -24.51 -4.33 5.12
CA LEU A 66 -23.14 -4.79 5.36
C LEU A 66 -22.33 -3.75 6.14
N ASP A 67 -21.26 -4.21 6.77
CA ASP A 67 -20.20 -3.40 7.34
C ASP A 67 -19.04 -3.22 6.35
N LEU A 68 -18.24 -2.16 6.53
CA LEU A 68 -17.06 -1.88 5.69
C LEU A 68 -16.04 -3.03 5.71
N THR A 69 -15.90 -3.73 6.83
CA THR A 69 -15.01 -4.89 6.95
C THR A 69 -15.47 -6.08 6.10
N GLN A 70 -16.77 -6.18 5.80
CA GLN A 70 -17.29 -7.27 4.96
C GLN A 70 -17.00 -7.05 3.47
N VAL A 71 -16.72 -5.81 3.06
CA VAL A 71 -16.47 -5.45 1.66
C VAL A 71 -15.01 -5.18 1.33
N GLU A 72 -14.10 -5.16 2.31
CA GLU A 72 -12.67 -4.87 2.11
C GLU A 72 -11.92 -5.95 1.29
N SER A 73 -12.51 -7.14 1.16
CA SER A 73 -12.08 -8.22 0.27
C SER A 73 -12.46 -7.98 -1.20
N THR A 74 -13.23 -6.93 -1.48
CA THR A 74 -13.74 -6.61 -2.82
C THR A 74 -13.38 -5.19 -3.23
N TRP A 75 -13.60 -4.22 -2.34
CA TRP A 75 -13.46 -2.78 -2.60
C TRP A 75 -12.13 -2.24 -2.09
N ASN A 76 -11.72 -1.12 -2.67
CA ASN A 76 -10.50 -0.42 -2.28
C ASN A 76 -10.67 0.47 -1.04
N LEU A 77 -11.91 0.83 -0.69
CA LEU A 77 -12.27 1.67 0.46
C LEU A 77 -11.49 2.99 0.55
N GLY A 78 -11.15 3.57 -0.60
CA GLY A 78 -10.38 4.82 -0.70
C GLY A 78 -8.86 4.65 -0.70
N LEU A 79 -8.36 3.41 -0.72
CA LEU A 79 -6.96 3.06 -0.82
C LEU A 79 -6.69 2.41 -2.18
N GLY A 80 -6.18 3.15 -3.15
CA GLY A 80 -5.87 2.76 -4.54
C GLY A 80 -4.43 2.33 -4.89
N PHE A 81 -3.36 2.51 -4.12
CA PHE A 81 -1.96 2.64 -4.59
C PHE A 81 -0.94 2.64 -3.45
N ALA A 82 -0.57 1.48 -2.93
CA ALA A 82 0.42 1.42 -1.85
C ALA A 82 1.85 1.37 -2.42
N VAL A 83 2.79 2.05 -1.78
CA VAL A 83 4.20 2.07 -2.12
C VAL A 83 5.04 1.74 -0.89
N SER A 84 5.88 0.71 -0.99
CA SER A 84 6.85 0.38 0.05
C SER A 84 8.12 1.21 -0.10
N VAL A 85 8.59 1.78 1.01
CA VAL A 85 9.78 2.62 1.06
C VAL A 85 10.67 2.22 2.25
N LYS A 86 11.96 2.57 2.18
CA LYS A 86 12.84 2.43 3.35
C LYS A 86 12.36 3.36 4.47
N ALA A 87 12.53 2.91 5.71
CA ALA A 87 12.03 3.62 6.89
C ALA A 87 12.57 5.04 7.02
N ASP A 88 13.87 5.18 6.83
CA ASP A 88 14.64 6.43 6.88
C ASP A 88 14.27 7.38 5.74
N LYS A 89 13.57 6.89 4.70
CA LYS A 89 13.11 7.68 3.55
C LYS A 89 11.65 8.08 3.62
N THR A 90 10.90 7.64 4.62
CA THR A 90 9.45 7.84 4.59
C THR A 90 9.07 9.30 4.71
N GLN A 91 9.61 10.03 5.70
CA GLN A 91 9.28 11.44 5.90
C GLN A 91 9.66 12.27 4.67
N GLU A 92 10.82 12.00 4.08
CA GLU A 92 11.29 12.66 2.86
C GLU A 92 10.29 12.45 1.69
N ILE A 93 9.90 11.20 1.43
CA ILE A 93 8.99 10.88 0.31
C ILE A 93 7.58 11.41 0.60
N GLN A 94 7.10 11.31 1.84
CA GLN A 94 5.80 11.86 2.24
C GLN A 94 5.75 13.38 2.01
N GLN A 95 6.80 14.12 2.39
CA GLN A 95 6.88 15.56 2.16
C GLN A 95 6.92 15.89 0.66
N GLN A 96 7.70 15.17 -0.12
CA GLN A 96 7.78 15.36 -1.58
C GLN A 96 6.41 15.14 -2.22
N LEU A 97 5.70 14.06 -1.89
CA LEU A 97 4.38 13.76 -2.45
C LEU A 97 3.33 14.77 -1.98
N ASN A 98 3.31 15.13 -0.70
CA ASN A 98 2.38 16.15 -0.20
C ASN A 98 2.61 17.50 -0.90
N SER A 99 3.87 17.84 -1.26
CA SER A 99 4.20 19.09 -1.97
C SER A 99 3.62 19.14 -3.40
N THR A 100 3.33 17.99 -4.01
CA THR A 100 2.68 17.89 -5.33
C THR A 100 1.16 17.79 -5.25
N GLY A 101 0.58 17.92 -4.05
CA GLY A 101 -0.85 17.75 -3.80
C GLY A 101 -1.28 16.29 -3.61
N ILE A 102 -0.33 15.37 -3.52
CA ILE A 102 -0.59 13.95 -3.27
C ILE A 102 -0.57 13.70 -1.77
N ASN A 103 -1.76 13.61 -1.17
CA ASN A 103 -1.89 13.31 0.25
C ASN A 103 -1.46 11.87 0.54
N THR A 104 -0.50 11.71 1.44
CA THR A 104 0.02 10.39 1.86
C THR A 104 0.01 10.23 3.37
N TRP A 105 -0.17 9.00 3.83
CA TRP A 105 -0.09 8.60 5.22
C TRP A 105 0.57 7.22 5.33
N GLN A 106 0.93 6.82 6.55
CA GLN A 106 1.47 5.49 6.84
C GLN A 106 0.35 4.46 6.92
N LEU A 107 0.40 3.45 6.05
CA LEU A 107 -0.59 2.37 6.06
C LEU A 107 -0.27 1.23 7.05
N GLY A 108 1.00 0.91 7.23
CA GLY A 108 1.46 -0.23 8.01
C GLY A 108 2.95 -0.49 7.86
N LEU A 109 3.39 -1.65 8.38
CA LEU A 109 4.78 -2.10 8.41
C LEU A 109 4.91 -3.49 7.77
N VAL A 110 5.93 -3.66 6.91
CA VAL A 110 6.33 -4.96 6.38
C VAL A 110 7.37 -5.61 7.30
N GLU A 111 7.10 -6.82 7.77
CA GLU A 111 7.95 -7.57 8.71
C GLU A 111 8.27 -8.99 8.21
N SER A 112 9.40 -9.54 8.67
CA SER A 112 9.74 -10.96 8.49
C SER A 112 9.08 -11.79 9.60
N THR A 113 7.78 -12.03 9.45
CA THR A 113 6.97 -12.79 10.43
C THR A 113 6.38 -14.04 9.77
N ASP A 114 5.94 -15.00 10.59
CA ASP A 114 5.28 -16.21 10.11
C ASP A 114 3.98 -15.87 9.36
N CYS A 115 3.94 -16.21 8.07
CA CYS A 115 2.80 -15.97 7.19
C CYS A 115 1.61 -16.91 7.48
N SER A 116 1.80 -17.96 8.28
CA SER A 116 0.76 -18.91 8.66
C SER A 116 -0.10 -18.47 9.85
N LEU A 117 0.23 -17.34 10.47
CA LEU A 117 -0.55 -16.77 11.58
C LEU A 117 -1.98 -16.45 11.15
N GLU A 118 -2.91 -16.54 12.10
CA GLU A 118 -4.34 -16.33 11.86
C GLU A 118 -4.64 -14.91 11.33
N GLY A 119 -5.56 -14.85 10.36
CA GLY A 119 -6.07 -13.61 9.78
C GLY A 119 -5.25 -13.07 8.60
N TYR A 120 -4.15 -13.72 8.24
CA TYR A 120 -3.35 -13.36 7.08
C TYR A 120 -3.93 -13.92 5.76
N ILE A 121 -4.01 -13.06 4.74
CA ILE A 121 -4.37 -13.42 3.37
C ILE A 121 -3.07 -13.61 2.56
N GLN A 122 -2.95 -14.77 1.92
CA GLN A 122 -1.79 -15.18 1.11
C GLN A 122 -2.21 -15.89 -0.17
N GLY A 123 -1.30 -16.03 -1.13
CA GLY A 123 -1.54 -16.75 -2.39
C GLY A 123 -2.67 -16.23 -3.30
N PRO A 124 -3.09 -14.95 -3.28
CA PRO A 124 -4.27 -14.52 -4.04
C PRO A 124 -4.03 -14.65 -5.55
N LYS A 125 -4.96 -15.35 -6.24
CA LYS A 125 -4.85 -15.70 -7.67
C LYS A 125 -3.65 -16.60 -8.02
N GLY A 126 -3.17 -17.41 -7.06
CA GLY A 126 -2.06 -18.35 -7.27
C GLY A 126 -0.69 -17.68 -7.34
N VAL A 127 -0.57 -16.41 -6.94
CA VAL A 127 0.70 -15.68 -6.90
C VAL A 127 1.44 -16.02 -5.61
N GLU A 128 2.71 -16.42 -5.73
CA GLU A 128 3.60 -16.64 -4.59
C GLU A 128 4.22 -15.31 -4.10
N GLY A 129 3.51 -14.61 -3.22
CA GLY A 129 3.96 -13.36 -2.58
C GLY A 129 4.04 -13.47 -1.05
N GLY A 130 3.94 -12.32 -0.37
CA GLY A 130 3.83 -12.24 1.09
C GLY A 130 2.41 -12.44 1.59
N ALA A 131 2.18 -12.10 2.86
CA ALA A 131 0.88 -12.22 3.50
C ALA A 131 0.42 -10.88 4.11
N VAL A 132 -0.88 -10.60 4.04
CA VAL A 132 -1.43 -9.32 4.53
C VAL A 132 -2.63 -9.54 5.43
N ARG A 133 -2.67 -8.83 6.55
CA ARG A 133 -3.81 -8.79 7.46
C ARG A 133 -4.23 -7.33 7.66
N LEU A 134 -5.53 -7.08 7.76
CA LEU A 134 -6.05 -5.79 8.15
C LEU A 134 -6.43 -5.87 9.63
N GLY A 135 -5.96 -4.92 10.45
CA GLY A 135 -6.16 -4.89 11.90
C GLY A 135 -6.41 -3.47 12.44
N ARG A 136 -6.39 -3.34 13.78
CA ARG A 136 -6.34 -2.06 14.52
C ARG A 136 -5.15 -2.14 15.49
N ASN A 137 -3.93 -2.13 14.99
CA ASN A 137 -2.73 -2.16 15.84
C ASN A 137 -1.78 -1.03 15.46
N ALA A 138 -1.35 -0.28 16.47
CA ALA A 138 -0.35 0.77 16.36
C ALA A 138 1.05 0.15 16.53
N HIS A 139 1.87 0.15 15.48
CA HIS A 139 3.29 -0.22 15.58
C HIS A 139 4.20 0.81 14.90
N SER A 140 5.35 1.03 15.53
CA SER A 140 6.36 2.04 15.22
C SER A 140 7.42 1.51 14.25
N GLY A 141 7.49 2.08 13.04
CA GLY A 141 8.70 2.15 12.20
C GLY A 141 8.79 1.21 10.99
N ARG A 142 9.05 1.82 9.82
CA ARG A 142 8.99 1.41 8.39
C ARG A 142 7.59 1.40 7.80
N PHE A 143 7.44 2.02 6.63
CA PHE A 143 6.21 2.68 6.25
C PHE A 143 5.80 2.31 4.82
N VAL A 144 4.50 2.30 4.59
CA VAL A 144 3.90 2.20 3.26
C VAL A 144 3.19 3.53 2.98
N LEU A 145 3.58 4.21 1.91
CA LEU A 145 2.98 5.48 1.45
C LEU A 145 1.90 5.20 0.41
N TYR A 146 0.82 5.98 0.39
CA TYR A 146 -0.31 5.78 -0.53
C TYR A 146 -0.80 7.09 -1.19
N TYR A 147 -1.33 7.04 -2.43
CA TYR A 147 -1.91 8.15 -3.22
C TYR A 147 -3.39 7.97 -3.58
N ARG A 148 -4.25 8.95 -3.22
CA ARG A 148 -5.69 9.01 -3.60
C ARG A 148 -5.95 9.11 -5.10
#